data_AF-N1Q6B4-F1
#
_entry.id   AF-N1Q6B4-F1
#
_cell.length_a   1.000
_cell.length_b   1.000
_cell.length_c   1.000
_cell.angle_alpha   90.00
_cell.angle_beta   90.00
_cell.angle_gamma   90.00
#
_symmetry.space_group_name_H-M   'P 1'
#
loop_
_entity.id
_entity.type
_entity.pdbx_description
1 polymer ?
#
loop_
_entity_poly.entity_id
_entity_poly.type
_entity_poly.pdbx_seq_one_letter_code
_entity_poly.pdbx_strand_id
1 'polypeptide(L)'
;MGREIQKRKNRSSISKVRQKPKSKKRIQTNPIIAQSWNKNETLAQNYKRLGLTVKLNKSTGGTEKKVSDILNDVEEDVDPLNITTASKRKKEQIDVSEAKIERDPETGKIIRVVDEKLAKPNPLNDPLNDLESDDEEEEWNGIPNSQHLESQIGEVGAQTETVKALEAAARRPAAKHKRRQPEGEVRFLRELVEKYGEDYGKMARDTKINYMQRSEGDLKKRIKKLRDSSGLGG
;
A
#
# COMPACT_ATOMS: atom_id res chain seq x y z
N MET A 1 35.56 -10.41 36.69
CA MET A 1 37.01 -10.68 36.53
C MET A 1 37.55 -11.77 37.47
N GLY A 2 36.68 -12.58 38.12
CA GLY A 2 37.12 -13.56 39.13
C GLY A 2 37.53 -14.93 38.58
N ARG A 3 37.15 -15.28 37.34
CA ARG A 3 37.31 -16.64 36.80
C ARG A 3 38.77 -16.96 36.49
N GLU A 4 39.32 -18.01 37.10
CA GLU A 4 40.72 -18.43 36.96
C GLU A 4 41.14 -18.69 35.52
N ILE A 5 40.26 -19.26 34.70
CA ILE A 5 40.50 -19.46 33.26
C ILE A 5 40.71 -18.12 32.54
N GLN A 6 39.97 -17.07 32.89
CA GLN A 6 40.16 -15.73 32.30
C GLN A 6 41.45 -15.10 32.80
N LYS A 7 41.80 -15.28 34.09
CA LYS A 7 43.09 -14.82 34.66
C LYS A 7 44.27 -15.52 33.98
N ARG A 8 44.20 -16.83 33.73
CA ARG A 8 45.22 -17.61 33.01
C ARG A 8 45.38 -17.13 31.57
N LYS A 9 44.28 -16.89 30.86
CA LYS A 9 44.30 -16.32 29.49
C LYS A 9 44.85 -14.89 29.43
N ASN A 10 44.68 -14.10 30.49
CA ASN A 10 45.25 -12.75 30.57
C ASN A 10 46.74 -12.76 30.93
N ARG A 11 47.20 -13.78 31.67
CA ARG A 11 48.62 -13.97 32.05
C ARG A 11 49.45 -14.63 30.94
N SER A 12 48.84 -15.41 30.06
CA SER A 12 49.54 -16.00 28.92
C SER A 12 50.00 -14.90 27.96
N SER A 13 51.22 -15.00 27.43
CA SER A 13 51.79 -14.13 26.38
C SER A 13 51.13 -14.31 25.00
N ILE A 14 50.06 -15.08 24.93
CA ILE A 14 49.32 -15.42 23.71
C ILE A 14 48.33 -14.29 23.41
N SER A 15 48.34 -13.78 22.18
CA SER A 15 47.41 -12.72 21.77
C SER A 15 45.96 -13.20 21.86
N LYS A 16 45.07 -12.33 22.35
CA LYS A 16 43.65 -12.68 22.50
C LYS A 16 42.98 -12.71 21.13
N VAL A 17 42.48 -13.88 20.73
CA VAL A 17 41.62 -14.02 19.55
C VAL A 17 40.35 -13.18 19.78
N ARG A 18 40.20 -12.11 19.00
CA ARG A 18 39.02 -11.25 19.00
C ARG A 18 38.29 -11.43 17.68
N GLN A 19 36.98 -11.62 17.75
CA GLN A 19 36.14 -11.58 16.56
C GLN A 19 36.01 -10.13 16.08
N LYS A 20 36.02 -9.93 14.76
CA LYS A 20 35.77 -8.61 14.18
C LYS A 20 34.30 -8.21 14.47
N PRO A 21 34.03 -6.92 14.72
CA PRO A 21 32.65 -6.45 14.88
C PRO A 21 31.86 -6.68 13.58
N LYS A 22 30.52 -6.74 13.70
CA LYS A 22 29.63 -6.90 12.55
C LYS A 22 29.86 -5.75 11.56
N SER A 23 30.05 -6.08 10.28
CA SER A 23 30.18 -5.08 9.22
C SER A 23 28.83 -4.41 8.92
N LYS A 24 28.87 -3.22 8.31
CA LYS A 24 27.66 -2.54 7.81
C LYS A 24 27.03 -3.40 6.71
N LYS A 25 25.74 -3.75 6.88
CA LYS A 25 24.99 -4.55 5.90
C LYS A 25 24.86 -3.78 4.58
N ARG A 26 25.17 -4.44 3.46
CA ARG A 26 24.95 -3.89 2.11
C ARG A 26 23.59 -4.37 1.61
N ILE A 27 22.83 -3.50 0.94
CA ILE A 27 21.61 -3.92 0.24
C ILE A 27 22.04 -4.59 -1.06
N GLN A 28 21.80 -5.89 -1.18
CA GLN A 28 22.18 -6.71 -2.34
C GLN A 28 20.98 -7.22 -3.13
N THR A 29 19.75 -6.99 -2.65
CA THR A 29 18.55 -7.62 -3.20
C THR A 29 18.05 -6.97 -4.50
N ASN A 30 18.10 -5.64 -4.60
CA ASN A 30 17.62 -4.92 -5.78
C ASN A 30 18.70 -3.94 -6.28
N PRO A 31 19.11 -4.02 -7.56
CA PRO A 31 20.17 -3.17 -8.11
C PRO A 31 19.76 -1.69 -8.18
N ILE A 32 18.49 -1.38 -8.45
CA ILE A 32 17.97 -0.01 -8.55
C ILE A 32 18.10 0.69 -7.19
N ILE A 33 17.67 0.03 -6.12
CA ILE A 33 17.78 0.56 -4.75
C ILE A 33 19.25 0.63 -4.31
N ALA A 34 20.07 -0.35 -4.70
CA ALA A 34 21.49 -0.38 -4.33
C ALA A 34 22.28 0.79 -4.92
N GLN A 35 21.95 1.22 -6.15
CA GLN A 35 22.56 2.39 -6.80
C GLN A 35 22.22 3.69 -6.05
N SER A 36 20.98 3.82 -5.60
CA SER A 36 20.51 5.01 -4.91
C SER A 36 20.73 4.97 -3.40
N TRP A 37 21.47 4.00 -2.84
CA TRP A 37 21.61 3.82 -1.39
C TRP A 37 22.75 4.63 -0.75
N ASN A 38 22.44 5.50 0.22
CA ASN A 38 23.45 6.22 0.99
C ASN A 38 23.82 5.46 2.28
N LYS A 39 25.10 5.11 2.44
CA LYS A 39 25.60 4.35 3.62
C LYS A 39 25.70 5.17 4.91
N ASN A 40 25.59 6.49 4.80
CA ASN A 40 25.69 7.41 5.93
C ASN A 40 24.32 7.73 6.54
N GLU A 41 23.25 7.53 5.78
CA GLU A 41 21.87 7.73 6.24
C GLU A 41 21.33 6.48 6.93
N THR A 42 20.38 6.67 7.85
CA THR A 42 19.64 5.56 8.45
C THR A 42 18.75 4.89 7.41
N LEU A 43 18.28 3.67 7.70
CA LEU A 43 17.32 2.99 6.82
C LEU A 43 16.08 3.85 6.59
N ALA A 44 15.58 4.49 7.65
CA ALA A 44 14.38 5.32 7.55
C ALA A 44 14.56 6.58 6.70
N GLN A 45 15.71 7.25 6.86
CA GLN A 45 16.05 8.42 6.06
C GLN A 45 16.23 8.07 4.58
N ASN A 46 16.93 6.97 4.27
CA ASN A 46 17.10 6.53 2.89
C ASN A 46 15.76 6.21 2.23
N TYR A 47 14.91 5.40 2.87
CA TYR A 47 13.61 5.04 2.31
C TYR A 47 12.74 6.29 2.11
N LYS A 48 12.71 7.21 3.08
CA LYS A 48 12.04 8.50 2.94
C LYS A 48 12.57 9.29 1.73
N ARG A 49 13.89 9.38 1.55
CA ARG A 49 14.53 10.05 0.41
C ARG A 49 14.19 9.37 -0.92
N LEU A 50 14.07 8.05 -0.94
CA LEU A 50 13.66 7.29 -2.11
C LEU A 50 12.17 7.41 -2.40
N GLY A 51 11.35 7.98 -1.51
CA GLY A 51 9.89 7.99 -1.65
C GLY A 51 9.25 6.63 -1.33
N LEU A 52 9.93 5.80 -0.55
CA LEU A 52 9.43 4.50 -0.08
C LEU A 52 9.08 4.57 1.40
N THR A 53 8.02 3.87 1.80
CA THR A 53 7.66 3.73 3.21
C THR A 53 8.49 2.63 3.87
N VAL A 54 9.03 2.89 5.07
CA VAL A 54 9.78 1.91 5.86
C VAL A 54 8.86 0.91 6.55
N LYS A 55 7.76 1.43 7.10
CA LYS A 55 6.79 0.71 7.90
C LYS A 55 5.41 1.17 7.44
N LEU A 56 4.51 0.22 7.23
CA LEU A 56 3.14 0.48 6.77
C LEU A 56 2.27 1.06 7.89
N ASN A 57 2.47 0.60 9.12
CA ASN A 57 1.74 1.06 10.30
C ASN A 57 2.44 2.25 10.97
N LYS A 58 1.70 2.97 11.82
CA LYS A 58 2.24 4.05 12.67
C LYS A 58 3.54 3.61 13.38
N SER A 59 4.57 4.44 13.30
CA SER A 59 5.79 4.27 14.09
C SER A 59 5.51 4.63 15.54
N THR A 60 6.00 3.80 16.46
CA THR A 60 5.91 4.10 17.90
C THR A 60 7.02 5.09 18.26
N GLY A 61 6.69 6.15 19.00
CA GLY A 61 7.63 7.20 19.40
C GLY A 61 7.75 8.34 18.37
N GLY A 62 8.70 9.25 18.62
CA GLY A 62 8.97 10.38 17.73
C GLY A 62 9.75 9.99 16.49
N THR A 63 9.42 10.60 15.35
CA THR A 63 10.20 10.52 14.11
C THR A 63 11.09 11.75 13.96
N GLU A 64 12.25 11.59 13.33
CA GLU A 64 13.11 12.72 12.98
C GLU A 64 12.42 13.57 11.91
N LYS A 65 12.14 14.84 12.24
CA LYS A 65 11.62 15.83 11.28
C LYS A 65 12.75 16.74 10.83
N LYS A 66 12.94 16.91 9.53
CA LYS A 66 13.84 17.94 8.99
C LYS A 66 13.14 19.29 9.03
N VAL A 67 13.92 20.37 9.01
CA VAL A 67 13.37 21.75 8.96
C VAL A 67 12.42 21.92 7.77
N SER A 68 12.75 21.35 6.61
CA SER A 68 11.87 21.33 5.44
C SER A 68 10.54 20.63 5.70
N ASP A 69 10.55 19.51 6.43
CA ASP A 69 9.32 18.79 6.76
C ASP A 69 8.44 19.62 7.71
N ILE A 70 9.06 20.37 8.61
CA ILE A 70 8.34 21.24 9.56
C ILE A 70 7.71 22.43 8.83
N LEU A 71 8.40 23.00 7.84
CA LEU A 71 7.85 24.09 7.03
C LEU A 71 6.67 23.60 6.19
N ASN A 72 6.80 22.45 5.54
CA ASN A 72 5.71 21.86 4.76
C ASN A 72 4.51 21.46 5.65
N ASP A 73 4.76 20.92 6.86
CA ASP A 73 3.71 20.59 7.84
C ASP A 73 2.92 21.84 8.31
N VAL A 74 3.45 23.06 8.16
CA VAL A 74 2.74 24.31 8.49
C VAL A 74 1.82 24.75 7.34
N GLU A 75 2.11 24.33 6.11
CA GLU A 75 1.36 24.69 4.91
C GLU A 75 0.22 23.71 4.62
N GLU A 76 0.31 22.45 5.05
CA GLU A 76 -0.76 21.45 4.84
C GLU A 76 -1.80 21.48 5.97
N ASP A 77 -3.08 21.66 5.59
CA ASP A 77 -4.22 21.52 6.50
C ASP A 77 -4.23 20.13 7.14
N VAL A 78 -4.31 20.09 8.47
CA VAL A 78 -4.25 18.87 9.25
C VAL A 78 -5.40 17.91 8.90
N ASP A 79 -5.04 16.73 8.41
CA ASP A 79 -5.96 15.61 8.18
C ASP A 79 -6.89 15.41 9.40
N PRO A 80 -8.23 15.52 9.25
CA PRO A 80 -9.18 15.51 10.37
C PRO A 80 -9.16 14.19 11.18
N LEU A 81 -8.55 13.13 10.65
CA LEU A 81 -8.36 11.85 11.35
C LEU A 81 -7.07 11.78 12.18
N ASN A 82 -6.26 12.84 12.16
CA ASN A 82 -5.01 12.91 12.92
C ASN A 82 -5.30 13.35 14.37
N ILE A 83 -5.43 12.38 15.27
CA ILE A 83 -5.50 12.59 16.73
C ILE A 83 -4.13 13.09 17.20
N THR A 84 -3.86 14.38 17.00
CA THR A 84 -2.77 15.08 17.68
C THR A 84 -3.25 15.48 19.07
N THR A 85 -2.33 15.53 20.04
CA THR A 85 -2.63 16.00 21.40
C THR A 85 -3.30 17.38 21.33
N ALA A 86 -4.32 17.61 22.16
CA ALA A 86 -5.21 18.78 22.14
C ALA A 86 -4.52 20.15 22.03
N SER A 87 -3.24 20.25 22.36
CA SER A 87 -2.39 21.43 22.23
C SER A 87 -2.13 21.91 20.79
N LYS A 88 -2.48 21.13 19.76
CA LYS A 88 -2.30 21.49 18.33
C LYS A 88 -3.58 21.82 17.57
N ARG A 89 -4.76 21.71 18.21
CA ARG A 89 -5.97 22.28 17.61
C ARG A 89 -5.70 23.77 17.42
N LYS A 90 -5.82 24.29 16.19
CA LYS A 90 -5.82 25.75 15.93
C LYS A 90 -6.71 26.33 17.02
N LYS A 91 -6.18 27.26 17.83
CA LYS A 91 -7.07 28.10 18.65
C LYS A 91 -8.00 28.71 17.62
N GLU A 92 -9.26 28.29 17.65
CA GLU A 92 -10.31 28.91 16.85
C GLU A 92 -10.11 30.42 17.02
N GLN A 93 -9.91 31.12 15.91
CA GLN A 93 -9.83 32.57 15.95
C GLN A 93 -11.15 33.00 16.58
N ILE A 94 -11.07 33.54 17.80
CA ILE A 94 -12.24 34.06 18.48
C ILE A 94 -12.59 35.32 17.69
N ASP A 95 -13.56 35.21 16.80
CA ASP A 95 -14.14 36.35 16.12
C ASP A 95 -14.86 37.18 17.19
N VAL A 96 -14.18 38.22 17.67
CA VAL A 96 -14.74 39.13 18.68
C VAL A 96 -15.84 39.93 17.98
N SER A 97 -17.10 39.51 18.15
CA SER A 97 -18.27 40.24 17.66
C SER A 97 -18.74 41.26 18.70
N GLU A 98 -19.15 42.44 18.22
CA GLU A 98 -19.77 43.47 19.04
C GLU A 98 -21.30 43.29 19.03
N ALA A 99 -21.92 43.30 20.22
CA ALA A 99 -23.38 43.21 20.38
C ALA A 99 -23.92 44.48 21.04
N LYS A 100 -25.06 44.99 20.54
CA LYS A 100 -25.74 46.16 21.13
C LYS A 100 -26.61 45.72 22.30
N ILE A 101 -26.44 46.37 23.46
CA ILE A 101 -27.14 46.03 24.70
C ILE A 101 -28.00 47.22 25.13
N GLU A 102 -29.30 47.01 25.29
CA GLU A 102 -30.23 47.96 25.89
C GLU A 102 -30.31 47.73 27.41
N ARG A 103 -30.10 48.79 28.19
CA ARG A 103 -30.08 48.76 29.66
C ARG A 103 -31.16 49.67 30.23
N ASP A 104 -31.74 49.24 31.36
CA ASP A 104 -32.69 50.05 32.12
C ASP A 104 -32.00 51.29 32.69
N PRO A 105 -32.59 52.50 32.54
CA PRO A 105 -31.92 53.75 32.89
C PRO A 105 -31.72 53.94 34.40
N GLU A 106 -32.56 53.34 35.23
CA GLU A 106 -32.51 53.55 36.70
C GLU A 106 -31.71 52.48 37.45
N THR A 107 -31.68 51.25 36.95
CA THR A 107 -31.10 50.10 37.67
C THR A 107 -29.86 49.52 36.98
N GLY A 108 -29.58 49.91 35.74
CA GLY A 108 -28.46 49.42 34.94
C GLY A 108 -28.55 47.94 34.58
N LYS A 109 -29.68 47.29 34.87
CA LYS A 109 -29.92 45.87 34.54
C LYS A 109 -30.11 45.73 33.03
N ILE A 110 -29.55 44.65 32.48
CA ILE A 110 -29.64 44.33 31.05
C ILE A 110 -31.06 43.82 30.76
N ILE A 111 -31.78 44.50 29.86
CA ILE A 111 -33.14 44.11 29.47
C ILE A 111 -33.09 43.26 28.20
N ARG A 112 -32.30 43.70 27.21
CA ARG A 112 -32.28 43.09 25.88
C ARG A 112 -30.90 43.20 25.23
N VAL A 113 -30.44 42.09 24.67
CA VAL A 113 -29.31 42.04 23.73
C VAL A 113 -29.92 41.99 22.33
N VAL A 114 -29.59 42.97 21.50
CA VAL A 114 -30.11 43.09 20.13
C VAL A 114 -29.06 42.52 19.20
N ASP A 115 -29.13 41.21 18.95
CA ASP A 115 -28.30 40.54 17.96
C ASP A 115 -28.99 40.67 16.59
N GLU A 116 -28.32 41.31 15.62
CA GLU A 116 -28.88 41.52 14.27
C GLU A 116 -28.85 40.23 13.40
N LYS A 117 -28.26 39.13 13.89
CA LYS A 117 -28.27 37.81 13.22
C LYS A 117 -28.31 36.68 14.26
N LEU A 118 -29.48 36.09 14.47
CA LEU A 118 -29.63 34.90 15.33
C LEU A 118 -29.09 33.67 14.58
N ALA A 119 -27.86 33.26 14.87
CA ALA A 119 -27.45 31.88 14.63
C ALA A 119 -28.30 30.95 15.51
N LYS A 120 -28.63 29.75 15.00
CA LYS A 120 -29.38 28.74 15.78
C LYS A 120 -28.65 28.49 17.12
N PRO A 121 -29.36 28.37 18.25
CA PRO A 121 -28.72 28.16 19.55
C PRO A 121 -27.94 26.84 19.52
N ASN A 122 -26.61 26.92 19.59
CA ASN A 122 -25.71 25.77 19.69
C ASN A 122 -25.07 25.69 21.10
N PRO A 123 -25.85 25.39 22.16
CA PRO A 123 -25.36 25.40 23.54
C PRO A 123 -24.34 24.30 23.84
N LEU A 124 -24.25 23.27 22.99
CA LEU A 124 -23.29 22.17 23.12
C LEU A 124 -22.06 22.31 22.20
N ASN A 125 -21.99 23.38 21.41
CA ASN A 125 -20.98 23.59 20.37
C ASN A 125 -20.81 22.37 19.46
N ASP A 126 -21.93 21.78 19.03
CA ASP A 126 -21.94 20.63 18.13
C ASP A 126 -21.55 21.09 16.71
N PRO A 127 -20.49 20.53 16.09
CA PRO A 127 -20.04 20.92 14.76
C PRO A 127 -21.03 20.61 13.64
N LEU A 128 -22.08 19.82 13.88
CA LEU A 128 -23.07 19.46 12.86
C LEU A 128 -24.26 20.45 12.76
N ASN A 129 -24.42 21.35 13.73
CA ASN A 129 -25.57 22.26 13.80
C ASN A 129 -25.67 23.24 12.61
N ASP A 130 -24.55 23.53 11.94
CA ASP A 130 -24.50 24.39 10.76
C ASP A 130 -24.81 23.63 9.46
N LEU A 131 -24.62 22.31 9.43
CA LEU A 131 -24.84 21.46 8.25
C LEU A 131 -26.31 21.01 8.10
N GLU A 132 -27.08 21.02 9.18
CA GLU A 132 -28.50 20.62 9.19
C GLU A 132 -29.43 21.76 8.71
N SER A 133 -28.87 22.83 8.14
CA SER A 133 -29.57 24.06 7.78
C SER A 133 -29.82 24.26 6.28
N ASP A 134 -29.75 23.20 5.47
CA ASP A 134 -30.14 23.27 4.07
C ASP A 134 -31.29 22.28 3.81
N ASP A 135 -32.47 22.84 3.54
CA ASP A 135 -33.65 22.14 3.03
C ASP A 135 -33.41 21.73 1.56
N GLU A 136 -32.39 20.92 1.31
CA GLU A 136 -32.27 20.17 0.07
C GLU A 136 -32.21 18.68 0.44
N GLU A 137 -33.16 17.92 -0.11
CA GLU A 137 -33.13 16.46 -0.14
C GLU A 137 -31.82 16.01 -0.82
N GLU A 138 -30.72 15.97 -0.09
CA GLU A 138 -29.48 15.33 -0.54
C GLU A 138 -29.75 13.83 -0.62
N GLU A 139 -30.21 13.42 -1.80
CA GLU A 139 -30.31 12.04 -2.25
C GLU A 139 -29.02 11.32 -1.86
N TRP A 140 -29.16 10.34 -0.95
CA TRP A 140 -28.07 9.50 -0.45
C TRP A 140 -27.36 8.83 -1.63
N ASN A 141 -26.31 9.45 -2.15
CA ASN A 141 -25.43 8.85 -3.14
C ASN A 141 -24.62 7.77 -2.44
N GLY A 142 -25.16 6.55 -2.56
CA GLY A 142 -24.68 5.35 -1.88
C GLY A 142 -23.16 5.23 -1.86
N ILE A 143 -22.66 4.77 -0.71
CA ILE A 143 -21.26 4.43 -0.42
C ILE A 143 -20.57 3.93 -1.70
N PRO A 144 -19.63 4.68 -2.28
CA PRO A 144 -18.99 4.25 -3.51
C PRO A 144 -18.22 2.96 -3.21
N ASN A 145 -18.51 1.94 -4.01
CA ASN A 145 -17.79 0.68 -4.02
C ASN A 145 -16.28 0.94 -3.96
N SER A 146 -15.59 0.09 -3.19
CA SER A 146 -14.16 0.10 -2.84
C SER A 146 -13.15 0.16 -4.00
N GLN A 147 -13.58 0.42 -5.23
CA GLN A 147 -12.74 0.61 -6.42
C GLN A 147 -12.34 2.07 -6.65
N HIS A 148 -13.00 3.06 -6.03
CA HIS A 148 -12.60 4.48 -6.14
C HIS A 148 -11.57 4.92 -5.07
N LEU A 149 -11.07 4.00 -4.25
CA LEU A 149 -10.01 4.30 -3.29
C LEU A 149 -8.63 4.42 -3.97
N GLU A 150 -8.46 3.90 -5.19
CA GLU A 150 -7.20 4.03 -5.94
C GLU A 150 -7.02 5.39 -6.61
N SER A 151 -8.10 6.13 -6.89
CA SER A 151 -8.06 7.47 -7.47
C SER A 151 -7.96 8.60 -6.43
N GLN A 152 -8.22 8.31 -5.15
CA GLN A 152 -8.09 9.26 -4.03
C GLN A 152 -6.85 9.03 -3.15
N ILE A 153 -6.00 8.05 -3.47
CA ILE A 153 -4.59 8.15 -3.09
C ILE A 153 -4.03 9.19 -4.06
N GLY A 154 -4.13 10.47 -3.68
CA GLY A 154 -3.62 11.57 -4.47
C GLY A 154 -2.19 11.31 -4.92
N GLU A 155 -1.73 12.03 -5.94
CA GLU A 155 -0.32 12.13 -6.32
C GLU A 155 0.50 12.71 -5.14
N VAL A 156 0.65 11.93 -4.07
CA VAL A 156 1.32 12.33 -2.84
C VAL A 156 2.80 12.11 -3.07
N GLY A 157 3.48 13.22 -3.38
CA GLY A 157 4.92 13.32 -3.42
C GLY A 157 5.52 13.02 -4.78
N ALA A 158 6.26 14.00 -5.31
CA ALA A 158 7.06 13.90 -6.52
C ALA A 158 7.69 12.51 -6.67
N GLN A 159 7.17 11.71 -7.62
CA GLN A 159 7.68 10.38 -7.91
C GLN A 159 9.19 10.48 -8.16
N THR A 160 9.98 9.98 -7.21
CA THR A 160 11.43 9.98 -7.34
C THR A 160 11.82 9.14 -8.54
N GLU A 161 12.94 9.46 -9.19
CA GLU A 161 13.45 8.68 -10.33
C GLU A 161 13.57 7.19 -10.00
N THR A 162 13.91 6.88 -8.75
CA THR A 162 14.02 5.50 -8.25
C THR A 162 12.68 4.78 -8.17
N VAL A 163 11.61 5.47 -7.76
CA VAL A 163 10.25 4.89 -7.72
C VAL A 163 9.77 4.64 -9.15
N LYS A 164 9.96 5.60 -10.06
CA LYS A 164 9.63 5.43 -11.48
C LYS A 164 10.34 4.22 -12.10
N ALA A 165 11.63 4.04 -11.81
CA ALA A 165 12.38 2.89 -12.28
C ALA A 165 11.88 1.56 -11.69
N LEU A 166 11.49 1.55 -10.41
CA LEU A 166 10.91 0.37 -9.75
C LEU A 166 9.53 0.02 -10.33
N GLU A 167 8.67 1.01 -10.57
CA GLU A 167 7.38 0.81 -11.22
C GLU A 167 7.54 0.26 -12.64
N ALA A 168 8.46 0.82 -13.43
CA ALA A 168 8.77 0.32 -14.76
C ALA A 168 9.27 -1.14 -14.72
N ALA A 169 10.12 -1.47 -13.74
CA ALA A 169 10.59 -2.84 -13.53
C ALA A 169 9.47 -3.78 -13.10
N ALA A 170 8.52 -3.33 -12.27
CA ALA A 170 7.37 -4.12 -11.83
C ALA A 170 6.34 -4.32 -12.96
N ARG A 171 6.15 -3.33 -13.83
CA ARG A 171 5.27 -3.42 -15.01
C ARG A 171 5.81 -4.37 -16.08
N ARG A 172 7.09 -4.72 -16.05
CA ARG A 172 7.69 -5.66 -17.02
C ARG A 172 7.00 -7.04 -16.88
N PRO A 173 6.34 -7.56 -17.94
CA PRO A 173 5.71 -8.86 -17.87
C PRO A 173 6.74 -9.95 -17.67
N ALA A 174 6.55 -10.79 -16.66
CA ALA A 174 7.37 -11.98 -16.46
C ALA A 174 7.09 -12.99 -17.59
N ALA A 175 8.15 -13.59 -18.13
CA ALA A 175 8.03 -14.65 -19.11
C ALA A 175 7.32 -15.87 -18.48
N LYS A 176 6.04 -16.05 -18.80
CA LYS A 176 5.26 -17.20 -18.32
C LYS A 176 5.70 -18.45 -19.09
N HIS A 177 6.23 -19.43 -18.38
CA HIS A 177 6.54 -20.73 -18.98
C HIS A 177 5.24 -21.45 -19.35
N LYS A 178 4.98 -21.64 -20.65
CA LYS A 178 3.87 -22.48 -21.13
C LYS A 178 4.30 -23.95 -21.01
N ARG A 179 3.62 -24.71 -20.14
CA ARG A 179 3.88 -26.15 -19.97
C ARG A 179 3.61 -26.88 -21.30
N ARG A 180 4.59 -27.63 -21.78
CA ARG A 180 4.47 -28.50 -22.95
C ARG A 180 3.89 -29.87 -22.57
N GLN A 181 3.24 -30.54 -23.52
CA GLN A 181 2.84 -31.93 -23.36
C GLN A 181 4.07 -32.85 -23.39
N PRO A 182 4.10 -33.92 -22.58
CA PRO A 182 5.19 -34.89 -22.62
C PRO A 182 5.19 -35.65 -23.96
N GLU A 183 6.36 -36.06 -24.44
CA GLU A 183 6.51 -36.68 -25.77
C GLU A 183 5.67 -37.95 -25.96
N GLY A 184 5.54 -38.78 -24.93
CA GLY A 184 4.71 -39.99 -25.00
C GLY A 184 3.23 -39.69 -25.21
N GLU A 185 2.73 -38.61 -24.60
CA GLU A 185 1.35 -38.16 -24.78
C GLU A 185 1.15 -37.59 -26.19
N VAL A 186 2.14 -36.89 -26.73
CA VAL A 186 2.10 -36.37 -28.10
C VAL A 186 2.01 -37.52 -29.11
N ARG A 187 2.77 -38.60 -28.93
CA ARG A 187 2.72 -39.79 -29.80
C ARG A 187 1.35 -40.47 -29.74
N PHE A 188 0.86 -40.72 -28.52
CA PHE A 188 -0.46 -41.28 -28.27
C PHE A 188 -1.59 -40.48 -28.95
N LEU A 189 -1.59 -39.16 -28.81
CA LEU A 189 -2.60 -38.30 -29.43
C LEU A 189 -2.45 -38.25 -30.96
N ARG A 190 -1.22 -38.32 -31.47
CA ARG A 190 -0.95 -38.35 -32.92
C ARG A 190 -1.54 -39.61 -33.56
N GLU A 191 -1.33 -40.78 -32.95
CA GLU A 191 -1.90 -42.05 -33.44
C GLU A 191 -3.43 -42.02 -33.47
N LEU A 192 -4.08 -41.45 -32.45
CA LEU A 192 -5.53 -41.27 -32.43
C LEU A 192 -6.03 -40.34 -33.55
N VAL A 193 -5.35 -39.20 -33.74
CA VAL A 193 -5.71 -38.22 -34.78
C VAL A 193 -5.47 -38.78 -36.18
N GLU A 194 -4.41 -39.56 -36.39
CA GLU A 194 -4.11 -40.21 -37.68
C GLU A 194 -5.18 -41.25 -38.05
N LYS A 195 -5.69 -42.00 -37.08
CA LYS A 195 -6.71 -43.05 -37.33
C LYS A 195 -8.14 -42.54 -37.42
N TYR A 196 -8.52 -41.55 -36.60
CA TYR A 196 -9.91 -41.11 -36.46
C TYR A 196 -10.16 -39.65 -36.86
N GLY A 197 -9.12 -38.87 -37.18
CA GLY A 197 -9.25 -37.47 -37.57
C GLY A 197 -9.76 -36.57 -36.45
N GLU A 198 -11.00 -36.08 -36.59
CA GLU A 198 -11.66 -35.22 -35.59
C GLU A 198 -12.84 -35.90 -34.86
N ASP A 199 -13.05 -37.20 -35.10
CA ASP A 199 -14.14 -37.96 -34.50
C ASP A 199 -13.76 -38.44 -33.08
N TYR A 200 -13.91 -37.54 -32.10
CA TYR A 200 -13.57 -37.80 -30.70
C TYR A 200 -14.38 -38.95 -30.07
N GLY A 201 -15.60 -39.19 -30.55
CA GLY A 201 -16.45 -40.28 -30.06
C GLY A 201 -15.88 -41.65 -30.43
N LYS A 202 -15.39 -41.79 -31.66
CA LYS A 202 -14.69 -43.01 -32.09
C LYS A 202 -13.34 -43.17 -31.39
N MET A 203 -12.59 -42.09 -31.17
CA MET A 203 -11.33 -42.14 -30.42
C MET A 203 -11.51 -42.64 -28.99
N ALA A 204 -12.55 -42.18 -28.29
CA ALA A 204 -12.81 -42.59 -26.91
C ALA A 204 -13.17 -44.09 -26.82
N ARG A 205 -13.86 -44.63 -27.83
CA ARG A 205 -14.26 -46.04 -27.91
C ARG A 205 -13.15 -47.00 -28.36
N ASP A 206 -12.01 -46.50 -28.87
CA ASP A 206 -10.91 -47.36 -29.31
C ASP A 206 -10.14 -47.95 -28.10
N THR A 207 -10.44 -49.19 -27.76
CA THR A 207 -9.79 -49.89 -26.64
C THR A 207 -8.32 -50.22 -26.87
N LYS A 208 -7.86 -50.22 -28.13
CA LYS A 208 -6.47 -50.58 -28.48
C LYS A 208 -5.54 -49.39 -28.34
N ILE A 209 -5.90 -48.26 -28.96
CA ILE A 209 -5.08 -47.05 -28.91
C ILE A 209 -5.37 -46.29 -27.61
N ASN A 210 -6.64 -46.06 -27.26
CA ASN A 210 -7.03 -45.43 -25.99
C ASN A 210 -7.07 -46.44 -24.83
N TYR A 211 -5.94 -47.10 -24.57
CA TYR A 211 -5.79 -48.08 -23.48
C TYR A 211 -6.18 -47.51 -22.11
N MET A 212 -5.92 -46.22 -21.89
CA MET A 212 -6.25 -45.53 -20.64
C MET A 212 -7.73 -45.15 -20.52
N GLN A 213 -8.58 -45.50 -21.50
CA GLN A 213 -10.01 -45.22 -21.51
C GLN A 213 -10.33 -43.74 -21.24
N ARG A 214 -9.54 -42.83 -21.84
CA ARG A 214 -9.74 -41.39 -21.71
C ARG A 214 -11.07 -40.98 -22.31
N SER A 215 -11.79 -40.09 -21.62
CA SER A 215 -13.08 -39.58 -22.08
C SER A 215 -12.94 -38.65 -23.29
N GLU A 216 -14.02 -38.51 -24.06
CA GLU A 216 -14.08 -37.66 -25.25
C GLU A 216 -13.66 -36.21 -24.97
N GLY A 217 -14.16 -35.63 -23.87
CA GLY A 217 -13.83 -34.27 -23.47
C GLY A 217 -12.37 -34.08 -23.08
N ASP A 218 -11.74 -35.12 -22.52
CA ASP A 218 -10.35 -35.10 -22.12
C ASP A 218 -9.42 -35.23 -23.35
N LEU A 219 -9.77 -36.10 -24.31
CA LEU A 219 -9.11 -36.19 -25.61
C LEU A 219 -9.22 -34.86 -26.37
N LYS A 220 -10.41 -34.25 -26.42
CA LYS A 220 -10.65 -32.95 -27.07
C LYS A 220 -9.74 -31.84 -26.49
N LYS A 221 -9.67 -31.73 -25.16
CA LYS A 221 -8.81 -30.73 -24.48
C LYS A 221 -7.33 -30.93 -24.81
N ARG A 222 -6.87 -32.18 -24.88
CA ARG A 222 -5.46 -32.48 -25.15
C ARG A 222 -5.07 -32.33 -26.61
N ILE A 223 -5.94 -32.73 -27.53
CA ILE A 223 -5.71 -32.51 -28.97
C ILE A 223 -5.72 -31.01 -29.27
N LYS A 224 -6.60 -30.23 -28.63
CA LYS A 224 -6.57 -28.76 -28.72
C LYS A 224 -5.22 -28.20 -28.27
N LYS A 225 -4.75 -28.59 -27.07
CA LYS A 225 -3.42 -28.19 -26.56
C LYS A 225 -2.28 -28.63 -27.47
N LEU A 226 -2.38 -29.82 -28.08
CA LEU A 226 -1.39 -30.34 -29.01
C LEU A 226 -1.32 -29.42 -30.24
N ARG A 227 -2.46 -29.11 -30.88
CA ARG A 227 -2.56 -28.19 -32.02
C ARG A 227 -2.01 -26.79 -31.70
N ASP A 228 -2.40 -26.25 -30.54
CA ASP A 228 -1.91 -24.96 -30.04
C ASP A 228 -0.38 -24.97 -29.84
N SER A 229 0.20 -26.10 -29.44
CA SER A 229 1.64 -26.25 -29.22
C SER A 229 2.44 -26.55 -30.49
N SER A 230 1.83 -27.21 -31.48
CA SER A 230 2.47 -27.60 -32.74
C SER A 230 2.41 -26.51 -33.81
N GLY A 231 1.79 -25.36 -33.52
CA GLY A 231 1.65 -24.26 -34.48
C GLY A 231 0.78 -24.60 -35.70
N LEU A 232 -0.05 -25.65 -35.60
CA LEU A 232 -0.97 -26.12 -36.64
C LEU A 232 -2.42 -25.67 -36.34
N GLY A 233 -2.59 -24.58 -35.59
CA GLY A 233 -3.84 -23.83 -35.56
C GLY A 233 -3.93 -23.02 -36.86
N GLY A 234 -5.05 -23.16 -37.58
CA GLY A 234 -5.28 -22.59 -38.92
C GLY A 234 -5.29 -21.07 -38.98
#